data_AF-A0AAJ4DYS1-F1
#
_entry.id   AF-A0AAJ4DYS1-F1
#
_cell.length_a   1.000
_cell.length_b   1.000
_cell.length_c   1.000
_cell.angle_alpha   90.00
_cell.angle_beta   90.00
_cell.angle_gamma   90.00
#
_symmetry.space_group_name_H-M   'P 1'
#
loop_
_entity.id
_entity.type
_entity.pdbx_description
1 polymer ?
#
loop_
_entity_poly.entity_id
_entity_poly.type
_entity_poly.pdbx_seq_one_letter_code
_entity_poly.pdbx_strand_id
1 'polypeptide(L)'
;MDTWNLKELTNCIGDKYGGKQRKTTLRSLDSIFENQDFSRFHYFEIKDLISEHMINNQSGSDYLKLVINTDIIVRGNEHQFSTSCKAHIIALLRQMHSIPDLLAHVIYYCFGFNLSNETCLDAQKVSLFNVKQILKKDSIYSELLELLNSLTANEDFKYLKDLGNYIKHRANVVPKLSYSMQHEGEKVYKFTFDAFESYPEVPAIDFLNREYNRQSEQIISIGNELNALVAK
;
A
#
# COMPACT_ATOMS: atom_id res chain seq x y z
N MET A 1 -18.53 -12.36 -2.35
CA MET A 1 -17.09 -12.15 -2.12
C MET A 1 -16.76 -12.88 -0.85
N ASP A 2 -15.88 -13.88 -0.92
CA ASP A 2 -15.51 -14.68 0.24
C ASP A 2 -14.65 -13.83 1.19
N THR A 3 -15.12 -13.65 2.41
CA THR A 3 -14.45 -12.89 3.46
C THR A 3 -13.37 -13.72 4.13
N TRP A 4 -12.18 -13.14 4.32
CA TRP A 4 -11.11 -13.79 5.07
C TRP A 4 -11.50 -14.01 6.55
N ASN A 5 -11.64 -15.28 6.95
CA ASN A 5 -12.02 -15.65 8.31
C ASN A 5 -10.82 -15.65 9.27
N LEU A 6 -10.48 -14.47 9.81
CA LEU A 6 -9.37 -14.29 10.74
C LEU A 6 -9.55 -15.05 12.07
N LYS A 7 -10.79 -15.22 12.52
CA LYS A 7 -11.09 -15.93 13.77
C LYS A 7 -10.70 -17.40 13.65
N GLU A 8 -11.06 -18.03 12.53
CA GLU A 8 -10.66 -19.40 12.22
C GLU A 8 -9.15 -19.54 12.12
N LEU A 9 -8.49 -18.69 11.31
CA LEU A 9 -7.02 -18.72 11.17
C LEU A 9 -6.31 -18.67 12.52
N THR A 10 -6.68 -17.69 13.35
CA THR A 10 -6.03 -17.44 14.64
C THR A 10 -6.29 -18.56 15.65
N ASN A 11 -7.45 -19.22 15.58
CA ASN A 11 -7.74 -20.40 16.40
C ASN A 11 -6.89 -21.59 15.95
N CYS A 12 -6.85 -21.91 14.65
CA CYS A 12 -6.05 -23.02 14.13
C CYS A 12 -4.55 -22.86 14.44
N ILE A 13 -4.01 -21.64 14.35
CA ILE A 13 -2.62 -21.34 14.75
C ILE A 13 -2.43 -21.60 16.25
N GLY A 14 -3.38 -21.16 17.08
CA GLY A 14 -3.34 -21.36 18.53
C GLY A 14 -3.35 -22.84 18.91
N ASP A 15 -4.18 -23.63 18.22
CA ASP A 15 -4.32 -25.07 18.46
C ASP A 15 -3.07 -25.85 18.00
N LYS A 16 -2.47 -25.46 16.85
CA LYS A 16 -1.28 -26.14 16.29
C LYS A 16 0.03 -25.77 16.98
N TYR A 17 0.23 -24.49 17.25
CA TYR A 17 1.55 -23.95 17.63
C TYR A 17 1.54 -23.23 19.00
N GLY A 18 0.38 -23.13 19.65
CA GLY A 18 0.22 -22.54 20.97
C GLY A 18 -0.02 -21.03 20.98
N GLY A 19 -0.44 -20.52 22.14
CA GLY A 19 -0.89 -19.13 22.30
C GLY A 19 0.18 -18.06 22.02
N LYS A 20 1.47 -18.36 22.24
CA LYS A 20 2.56 -17.43 21.92
C LYS A 20 2.66 -17.20 20.41
N GLN A 21 2.57 -18.26 19.63
CA GLN A 21 2.61 -18.17 18.16
C GLN A 21 1.40 -17.40 17.65
N ARG A 22 0.20 -17.74 18.14
CA ARG A 22 -1.04 -17.00 17.83
C ARG A 22 -0.88 -15.50 18.06
N LYS A 23 -0.34 -15.08 19.20
CA LYS A 23 -0.15 -13.66 19.54
C LYS A 23 0.80 -12.96 18.57
N THR A 24 1.91 -13.61 18.21
CA THR A 24 2.89 -13.06 17.27
C THR A 24 2.30 -12.92 15.86
N THR A 25 1.58 -13.94 15.39
CA THR A 25 0.91 -13.87 14.08
C THR A 25 -0.16 -12.79 14.06
N LEU A 26 -0.98 -12.70 15.12
CA LEU A 26 -2.04 -11.70 15.23
C LEU A 26 -1.49 -10.28 15.12
N ARG A 27 -0.38 -9.96 15.79
CA ARG A 27 0.25 -8.64 15.68
C ARG A 27 0.64 -8.28 14.23
N SER A 28 1.08 -9.28 13.46
CA SER A 28 1.45 -9.08 12.05
C SER A 28 0.20 -8.91 11.16
N LEU A 29 -0.87 -9.65 11.48
CA LEU A 29 -2.17 -9.51 10.81
C LEU A 29 -2.79 -8.14 11.07
N ASP A 30 -2.83 -7.71 12.33
CA ASP A 30 -3.37 -6.40 12.73
C ASP A 30 -2.69 -5.27 11.95
N SER A 31 -1.36 -5.36 11.77
CA SER A 31 -0.60 -4.36 11.00
C SER A 31 -1.04 -4.26 9.53
N ILE A 32 -1.47 -5.36 8.90
CA ILE A 32 -1.99 -5.33 7.52
C ILE A 32 -3.30 -4.53 7.46
N PHE A 33 -4.22 -4.82 8.38
CA PHE A 33 -5.53 -4.16 8.41
C PHE A 33 -5.42 -2.69 8.85
N GLU A 34 -4.57 -2.40 9.83
CA GLU A 34 -4.23 -1.02 10.22
C GLU A 34 -3.69 -0.24 9.01
N ASN A 35 -2.79 -0.83 8.21
CA ASN A 35 -2.28 -0.17 7.02
C ASN A 35 -3.34 0.02 5.93
N GLN A 36 -4.30 -0.89 5.79
CA GLN A 36 -5.45 -0.69 4.90
C GLN A 36 -6.33 0.47 5.37
N ASP A 37 -6.56 0.59 6.68
CA ASP A 37 -7.34 1.69 7.26
C ASP A 37 -6.60 3.03 7.17
N PHE A 38 -5.28 3.06 7.43
CA PHE A 38 -4.45 4.25 7.22
C PHE A 38 -4.42 4.67 5.75
N SER A 39 -4.42 3.71 4.83
CA SER A 39 -4.53 3.99 3.39
C SER A 39 -5.86 4.66 3.05
N ARG A 40 -6.98 4.13 3.55
CA ARG A 40 -8.31 4.75 3.37
C ARG A 40 -8.35 6.15 3.98
N PHE A 41 -7.86 6.30 5.20
CA PHE A 41 -7.80 7.58 5.89
C PHE A 41 -7.08 8.62 5.04
N HIS A 42 -5.85 8.35 4.61
CA HIS A 42 -5.10 9.30 3.79
C HIS A 42 -5.76 9.59 2.44
N TYR A 43 -6.44 8.62 1.85
CA TYR A 43 -7.21 8.86 0.63
C TYR A 43 -8.39 9.81 0.85
N PHE A 44 -9.15 9.64 1.94
CA PHE A 44 -10.24 10.53 2.30
C PHE A 44 -9.74 11.93 2.63
N GLU A 45 -8.64 12.06 3.39
CA GLU A 45 -8.04 13.37 3.69
C GLU A 45 -7.64 14.13 2.41
N ILE A 46 -7.13 13.44 1.37
CA ILE A 46 -6.85 14.08 0.08
C ILE A 46 -8.14 14.63 -0.55
N LYS A 47 -9.23 13.86 -0.51
CA LYS A 47 -10.53 14.29 -1.06
C LYS A 47 -11.11 15.46 -0.29
N ASP A 48 -11.03 15.43 1.01
CA ASP A 48 -11.55 16.48 1.88
C ASP A 48 -10.76 17.78 1.64
N LEU A 49 -9.43 17.71 1.60
CA LEU A 49 -8.58 18.84 1.24
C LEU A 49 -8.94 19.44 -0.13
N ILE A 50 -9.13 18.60 -1.15
CA ILE A 50 -9.52 19.06 -2.49
C ILE A 50 -10.90 19.73 -2.45
N SER A 51 -11.85 19.11 -1.75
CA SER A 51 -13.23 19.60 -1.62
C SER A 51 -13.28 20.96 -0.91
N GLU A 52 -12.53 21.11 0.18
CA GLU A 52 -12.40 22.37 0.90
C GLU A 52 -11.75 23.46 0.03
N HIS A 53 -10.69 23.11 -0.69
CA HIS A 53 -9.99 24.05 -1.58
C HIS A 53 -10.87 24.50 -2.77
N MET A 54 -11.88 23.71 -3.13
CA MET A 54 -12.84 24.01 -4.19
C MET A 54 -13.98 24.97 -3.79
N ILE A 55 -14.23 25.21 -2.50
CA ILE A 55 -15.43 25.95 -2.03
C ILE A 55 -15.58 27.32 -2.71
N ASN A 56 -14.48 27.93 -3.16
CA ASN A 56 -14.49 29.22 -3.86
C ASN A 56 -13.82 29.20 -5.25
N ASN A 57 -13.38 28.04 -5.74
CA ASN A 57 -12.68 27.88 -7.00
C ASN A 57 -13.19 26.60 -7.68
N GLN A 58 -13.84 26.71 -8.84
CA GLN A 58 -14.45 25.55 -9.50
C GLN A 58 -13.93 25.30 -10.91
N SER A 59 -13.31 26.31 -11.51
CA SER A 59 -12.80 26.25 -12.88
C SER A 59 -11.27 26.31 -12.90
N GLY A 60 -10.64 25.67 -13.89
CA GLY A 60 -9.19 25.80 -14.11
C GLY A 60 -8.71 27.26 -14.22
N SER A 61 -9.55 28.17 -14.73
CA SER A 61 -9.22 29.60 -14.81
C SER A 61 -9.08 30.29 -13.45
N ASP A 62 -9.78 29.82 -12.42
CA ASP A 62 -9.62 30.37 -11.06
C ASP A 62 -8.28 29.99 -10.47
N TYR A 63 -7.81 28.77 -10.76
CA TYR A 63 -6.49 28.31 -10.32
C TYR A 63 -5.33 28.94 -11.08
N LEU A 64 -5.52 29.32 -12.35
CA LEU A 64 -4.53 30.15 -13.04
C LEU A 64 -4.30 31.47 -12.29
N LYS A 65 -5.37 32.10 -11.78
CA LYS A 65 -5.26 33.32 -10.97
C LYS A 65 -4.50 33.07 -9.68
N LEU A 66 -4.69 31.91 -9.03
CA LEU A 66 -3.93 31.52 -7.83
C LEU A 66 -2.44 31.36 -8.12
N VAL A 67 -2.08 30.70 -9.24
CA VAL A 67 -0.68 30.46 -9.62
C VAL A 67 0.08 31.74 -9.96
N ILE A 68 -0.57 32.70 -10.65
CA ILE A 68 0.04 33.98 -11.03
C ILE A 68 -0.08 35.05 -9.93
N ASN A 69 -0.73 34.75 -8.81
CA ASN A 69 -0.92 35.69 -7.73
C ASN A 69 0.41 36.03 -7.05
N THR A 70 0.68 37.31 -6.79
CA THR A 70 1.88 37.77 -6.09
C THR A 70 1.67 37.96 -4.59
N ASP A 71 0.43 37.86 -4.10
CA ASP A 71 0.11 37.97 -2.69
C ASP A 71 0.72 36.81 -1.88
N ILE A 72 1.49 37.17 -0.86
CA ILE A 72 2.23 36.22 -0.02
C ILE A 72 1.31 35.27 0.75
N ILE A 73 0.14 35.74 1.20
CA ILE A 73 -0.82 34.95 1.99
C ILE A 73 -1.48 33.94 1.06
N VAL A 74 -1.91 34.37 -0.13
CA VAL A 74 -2.52 33.48 -1.13
C VAL A 74 -1.55 32.38 -1.54
N ARG A 75 -0.30 32.73 -1.83
CA ARG A 75 0.75 31.75 -2.17
C ARG A 75 1.08 30.81 -1.00
N GLY A 76 1.06 31.33 0.23
CA GLY A 76 1.27 30.53 1.44
C GLY A 76 0.20 29.47 1.61
N ASN A 77 -1.08 29.84 1.45
CA ASN A 77 -2.22 28.93 1.54
C ASN A 77 -2.16 27.86 0.44
N GLU A 78 -1.86 28.24 -0.80
CA GLU A 78 -1.70 27.30 -1.92
C GLU A 78 -0.55 26.33 -1.67
N HIS A 79 0.60 26.84 -1.19
CA HIS A 79 1.74 26.00 -0.85
C HIS A 79 1.38 24.99 0.26
N GLN A 80 0.66 25.43 1.29
CA GLN A 80 0.20 24.56 2.37
C GLN A 80 -0.74 23.48 1.86
N PHE A 81 -1.76 23.84 1.07
CA PHE A 81 -2.68 22.89 0.44
C PHE A 81 -1.92 21.83 -0.38
N SER A 82 -1.07 22.26 -1.31
CA SER A 82 -0.24 21.36 -2.13
C SER A 82 0.61 20.44 -1.25
N THR A 83 1.22 20.98 -0.19
CA THR A 83 2.09 20.21 0.71
C THR A 83 1.31 19.17 1.50
N SER A 84 0.13 19.51 2.01
CA SER A 84 -0.76 18.58 2.73
C SER A 84 -1.19 17.42 1.83
N CYS A 85 -1.67 17.69 0.62
CA CYS A 85 -2.03 16.64 -0.33
C CYS A 85 -0.83 15.72 -0.65
N LYS A 86 0.35 16.31 -0.92
CA LYS A 86 1.58 15.55 -1.18
C LYS A 86 1.95 14.64 0.00
N ALA A 87 1.83 15.14 1.24
CA ALA A 87 2.12 14.35 2.43
C ALA A 87 1.20 13.13 2.54
N HIS A 88 -0.11 13.31 2.34
CA HIS A 88 -1.07 12.20 2.33
C HIS A 88 -0.83 11.20 1.19
N ILE A 89 -0.50 11.68 -0.01
CA ILE A 89 -0.18 10.81 -1.15
C ILE A 89 1.04 9.92 -0.83
N ILE A 90 2.11 10.51 -0.29
CA ILE A 90 3.31 9.76 0.08
C ILE A 90 3.03 8.80 1.23
N ALA A 91 2.20 9.19 2.21
CA ALA A 91 1.80 8.31 3.29
C ALA A 91 1.03 7.09 2.77
N LEU A 92 0.01 7.30 1.91
CA LEU A 92 -0.74 6.25 1.23
C LEU A 92 0.18 5.29 0.47
N LEU A 93 1.11 5.83 -0.33
CA LEU A 93 2.11 5.04 -1.06
C LEU A 93 2.92 4.14 -0.12
N ARG A 94 3.40 4.69 1.00
CA ARG A 94 4.23 3.95 1.97
C ARG A 94 3.46 2.82 2.64
N GLN A 95 2.18 3.03 2.96
CA GLN A 95 1.36 1.97 3.53
C GLN A 95 1.22 0.80 2.57
N MET A 96 0.89 1.06 1.29
CA MET A 96 0.79 -0.01 0.29
C MET A 96 2.13 -0.68 0.00
N HIS A 97 3.22 0.08 -0.04
CA HIS A 97 4.56 -0.47 -0.25
C HIS A 97 4.98 -1.47 0.83
N SER A 98 4.46 -1.33 2.06
CA SER A 98 4.82 -2.20 3.18
C SER A 98 4.04 -3.53 3.25
N ILE A 99 2.92 -3.65 2.54
CA ILE A 99 2.03 -4.83 2.57
C ILE A 99 2.76 -6.15 2.29
N PRO A 100 3.63 -6.27 1.26
CA PRO A 100 4.38 -7.50 0.98
C PRO A 100 5.26 -7.97 2.14
N ASP A 101 5.88 -7.03 2.84
CA ASP A 101 6.75 -7.35 3.98
C ASP A 101 5.89 -7.83 5.17
N LEU A 102 4.77 -7.15 5.44
CA LEU A 102 3.82 -7.59 6.46
C LEU A 102 3.23 -8.97 6.15
N LEU A 103 2.86 -9.24 4.89
CA LEU A 103 2.42 -10.55 4.43
C LEU A 103 3.49 -11.61 4.65
N ALA A 104 4.75 -11.30 4.39
CA ALA A 104 5.84 -12.23 4.65
C ALA A 104 5.90 -12.64 6.14
N HIS A 105 5.78 -11.68 7.05
CA HIS A 105 5.71 -11.97 8.49
C HIS A 105 4.47 -12.79 8.86
N VAL A 106 3.30 -12.44 8.33
CA VAL A 106 2.07 -13.21 8.55
C VAL A 106 2.24 -14.65 8.12
N ILE A 107 2.70 -14.90 6.90
CA ILE A 107 2.90 -16.25 6.36
C ILE A 107 3.93 -17.02 7.19
N TYR A 108 5.06 -16.38 7.48
CA TYR A 108 6.16 -16.98 8.24
C TYR A 108 5.71 -17.45 9.62
N TYR A 109 4.91 -16.66 10.31
CA TYR A 109 4.37 -17.03 11.63
C TYR A 109 3.10 -17.90 11.54
N CYS A 110 2.28 -17.79 10.50
CA CYS A 110 1.10 -18.66 10.29
C CYS A 110 1.51 -20.13 10.22
N PHE A 111 2.58 -20.44 9.50
CA PHE A 111 3.06 -21.81 9.33
C PHE A 111 4.09 -22.24 10.36
N GLY A 112 4.34 -21.42 11.39
CA GLY A 112 5.31 -21.75 12.43
C GLY A 112 6.73 -21.94 11.91
N PHE A 113 7.10 -21.31 10.79
CA PHE A 113 8.44 -21.49 10.19
C PHE A 113 9.57 -21.04 11.10
N ASN A 114 9.29 -20.14 12.05
CA ASN A 114 10.19 -19.74 13.13
C ASN A 114 10.46 -20.84 14.17
N LEU A 115 9.69 -21.92 14.19
CA LEU A 115 9.79 -22.99 15.19
C LEU A 115 10.62 -24.17 14.68
N SER A 116 10.82 -24.30 13.36
CA SER A 116 11.61 -25.37 12.75
C SER A 116 13.00 -24.87 12.36
N ASN A 117 14.04 -25.65 12.70
CA ASN A 117 15.43 -25.32 12.36
C ASN A 117 15.68 -25.24 10.84
N GLU A 118 14.88 -25.91 10.02
CA GLU A 118 15.06 -25.96 8.56
C GLU A 118 14.47 -24.73 7.83
N THR A 119 13.49 -24.08 8.47
CA THR A 119 12.74 -22.95 7.91
C THR A 119 12.98 -21.66 8.69
N CYS A 120 13.64 -21.73 9.84
CA CYS A 120 13.89 -20.57 10.68
C CYS A 120 14.83 -19.59 9.98
N LEU A 121 14.42 -18.34 9.95
CA LEU A 121 15.15 -17.20 9.44
C LEU A 121 15.49 -16.27 10.60
N ASP A 122 16.63 -15.58 10.46
CA ASP A 122 16.92 -14.41 11.30
C ASP A 122 15.80 -13.37 11.13
N ALA A 123 15.44 -12.67 12.21
CA ALA A 123 14.31 -11.72 12.18
C ALA A 123 14.42 -10.65 11.07
N GLN A 124 15.64 -10.19 10.77
CA GLN A 124 15.92 -9.21 9.72
C GLN A 124 15.84 -9.78 8.29
N LYS A 125 15.82 -11.11 8.16
CA LYS A 125 15.75 -11.82 6.87
C LYS A 125 14.33 -12.24 6.52
N VAL A 126 13.35 -12.06 7.41
CA VAL A 126 11.95 -12.32 7.08
C VAL A 126 11.52 -11.29 6.04
N SER A 127 11.34 -11.77 4.81
CA SER A 127 10.97 -10.99 3.64
C SER A 127 10.17 -11.89 2.70
N LEU A 128 9.36 -11.29 1.83
CA LEU A 128 8.51 -12.07 0.95
C LEU A 128 9.35 -12.96 0.02
N PHE A 129 10.53 -12.51 -0.38
CA PHE A 129 11.47 -13.31 -1.17
C PHE A 129 11.89 -14.59 -0.41
N ASN A 130 12.38 -14.46 0.82
CA ASN A 130 12.86 -15.61 1.60
C ASN A 130 11.72 -16.57 1.98
N VAL A 131 10.54 -16.02 2.31
CA VAL A 131 9.35 -16.83 2.58
C VAL A 131 8.95 -17.63 1.34
N LYS A 132 8.94 -17.04 0.14
CA LYS A 132 8.70 -17.78 -1.11
C LYS A 132 9.70 -18.90 -1.34
N GLN A 133 10.98 -18.74 -0.96
CA GLN A 133 11.98 -19.81 -1.08
C GLN A 133 11.70 -20.98 -0.13
N ILE A 134 11.15 -20.71 1.06
CA ILE A 134 10.71 -21.76 1.98
C ILE A 134 9.51 -22.50 1.38
N LEU A 135 8.49 -21.76 0.93
CA LEU A 135 7.26 -22.35 0.36
C LEU A 135 7.54 -23.24 -0.85
N LYS A 136 8.51 -22.89 -1.70
CA LYS A 136 8.91 -23.69 -2.88
C LYS A 136 9.38 -25.11 -2.55
N LYS A 137 9.79 -25.38 -1.31
CA LYS A 137 10.30 -26.71 -0.93
C LYS A 137 9.19 -27.75 -0.82
N ASP A 138 7.93 -27.33 -0.71
CA ASP A 138 6.80 -28.23 -0.56
C ASP A 138 5.64 -27.84 -1.50
N SER A 139 5.20 -28.80 -2.29
CA SER A 139 4.11 -28.65 -3.26
C SER A 139 2.76 -28.27 -2.64
N ILE A 140 2.55 -28.50 -1.34
CA ILE A 140 1.32 -28.11 -0.65
C ILE A 140 1.10 -26.59 -0.70
N TYR A 141 2.15 -25.79 -0.88
CA TYR A 141 2.09 -24.33 -0.92
C TYR A 141 2.03 -23.76 -2.34
N SER A 142 1.83 -24.59 -3.37
CA SER A 142 1.86 -24.17 -4.77
C SER A 142 0.86 -23.05 -5.08
N GLU A 143 -0.39 -23.19 -4.67
CA GLU A 143 -1.44 -22.18 -4.87
C GLU A 143 -1.12 -20.86 -4.16
N LEU A 144 -0.71 -20.92 -2.89
CA LEU A 144 -0.24 -19.74 -2.16
C LEU A 144 0.94 -19.06 -2.88
N LEU A 145 1.90 -19.83 -3.39
CA LEU A 145 3.05 -19.30 -4.10
C LEU A 145 2.64 -18.58 -5.39
N GLU A 146 1.66 -19.10 -6.13
CA GLU A 146 1.09 -18.46 -7.32
C GLU A 146 0.43 -17.12 -6.98
N LEU A 147 -0.39 -17.08 -5.92
CA LEU A 147 -1.01 -15.85 -5.44
C LEU A 147 0.03 -14.79 -5.07
N LEU A 148 1.08 -15.17 -4.34
CA LEU A 148 2.16 -14.25 -3.96
C LEU A 148 3.00 -13.81 -5.16
N ASN A 149 3.16 -14.67 -6.18
CA ASN A 149 3.83 -14.29 -7.42
C ASN A 149 3.00 -13.29 -8.22
N SER A 150 1.69 -13.52 -8.34
CA SER A 150 0.75 -12.60 -8.97
C SER A 150 0.76 -11.23 -8.29
N LEU A 151 0.85 -11.18 -6.95
CA LEU A 151 1.00 -9.93 -6.19
C LEU A 151 2.23 -9.12 -6.62
N THR A 152 3.37 -9.79 -6.78
CA THR A 152 4.65 -9.12 -7.04
C THR A 152 4.99 -8.93 -8.52
N ALA A 153 4.34 -9.67 -9.42
CA ALA A 153 4.64 -9.64 -10.85
C ALA A 153 3.91 -8.52 -11.59
N ASN A 154 2.88 -7.92 -10.97
CA ASN A 154 2.10 -6.83 -11.55
C ASN A 154 2.96 -5.57 -11.77
N GLU A 155 2.73 -4.86 -12.88
CA GLU A 155 3.50 -3.66 -13.25
C GLU A 155 3.29 -2.49 -12.29
N ASP A 156 2.05 -2.24 -11.84
CA ASP A 156 1.77 -1.18 -10.85
C ASP A 156 2.48 -1.51 -9.52
N PHE A 157 2.56 -2.78 -9.13
CA PHE A 157 3.35 -3.18 -7.96
C PHE A 157 4.86 -2.99 -8.14
N LYS A 158 5.42 -3.34 -9.31
CA LYS A 158 6.84 -3.11 -9.59
C LYS A 158 7.17 -1.63 -9.51
N TYR A 159 6.33 -0.79 -10.12
CA TYR A 159 6.42 0.66 -10.01
C TYR A 159 6.33 1.12 -8.55
N LEU A 160 5.34 0.66 -7.77
CA LEU A 160 5.19 0.97 -6.36
C LEU A 160 6.45 0.65 -5.56
N LYS A 161 6.97 -0.56 -5.74
CA LYS A 161 8.16 -1.09 -5.07
C LYS A 161 9.40 -0.28 -5.41
N ASP A 162 9.61 0.03 -6.69
CA ASP A 162 10.78 0.79 -7.12
C ASP A 162 10.68 2.26 -6.67
N LEU A 163 9.50 2.88 -6.78
CA LEU A 163 9.24 4.24 -6.29
C LEU A 163 9.44 4.35 -4.77
N GLY A 164 8.89 3.42 -3.99
CA GLY A 164 9.04 3.39 -2.53
C GLY A 164 10.50 3.24 -2.11
N ASN A 165 11.24 2.33 -2.76
CA ASN A 165 12.68 2.16 -2.51
C ASN A 165 13.50 3.38 -2.93
N TYR A 166 13.17 4.00 -4.06
CA TYR A 166 13.85 5.21 -4.54
C TYR A 166 13.65 6.37 -3.55
N ILE A 167 12.42 6.60 -3.09
CA ILE A 167 12.09 7.62 -2.09
C ILE A 167 12.83 7.36 -0.77
N LYS A 168 12.91 6.10 -0.34
CA LYS A 168 13.54 5.71 0.92
C LYS A 168 15.06 5.86 0.90
N HIS A 169 15.71 5.56 -0.22
CA HIS A 169 17.16 5.37 -0.27
C HIS A 169 17.92 6.40 -1.13
N ARG A 170 17.25 7.12 -2.03
CA ARG A 170 17.91 7.97 -3.02
C ARG A 170 17.42 9.41 -2.97
N ALA A 171 16.17 9.66 -3.33
CA ALA A 171 15.63 11.01 -3.42
C ALA A 171 14.10 11.02 -3.40
N ASN A 172 13.54 12.13 -2.93
CA ASN A 172 12.11 12.36 -2.92
C ASN A 172 11.56 12.49 -4.36
N VAL A 173 10.66 11.58 -4.75
CA VAL A 173 9.81 11.69 -5.95
C VAL A 173 8.41 12.03 -5.45
N VAL A 174 8.15 13.32 -5.26
CA VAL A 174 6.91 13.85 -4.67
C VAL A 174 5.99 14.28 -5.81
N PRO A 175 4.69 13.98 -5.76
CA PRO A 175 3.80 14.30 -6.86
C PRO A 175 3.71 15.81 -7.04
N LYS A 176 3.82 16.29 -8.28
CA LYS A 176 3.58 17.69 -8.64
C LYS A 176 2.08 17.94 -8.75
N LEU A 177 1.62 19.04 -8.15
CA LEU A 177 0.27 19.54 -8.35
C LEU A 177 0.24 20.40 -9.61
N SER A 178 -0.75 20.16 -10.46
CA SER A 178 -1.09 20.97 -11.62
C SER A 178 -2.61 21.07 -11.77
N TYR A 179 -3.07 22.05 -12.52
CA TYR A 179 -4.51 22.29 -12.75
C TYR A 179 -4.87 22.09 -14.22
N SER A 180 -5.95 21.35 -14.46
CA SER A 180 -6.52 21.17 -15.80
C SER A 180 -7.40 22.36 -16.15
N MET A 181 -7.07 23.05 -17.25
CA MET A 181 -7.90 24.13 -17.80
C MET A 181 -9.15 23.62 -18.53
N GLN A 182 -9.24 22.31 -18.76
CA GLN A 182 -10.30 21.66 -19.55
C GLN A 182 -11.36 20.97 -18.69
N HIS A 183 -11.23 21.02 -17.38
CA HIS A 183 -12.11 20.35 -16.44
C HIS A 183 -12.63 21.33 -15.40
N GLU A 184 -13.68 20.90 -14.71
CA GLU A 184 -14.28 21.59 -13.57
C GLU A 184 -14.35 20.64 -12.38
N GLY A 185 -14.48 21.22 -11.19
CA GLY A 185 -14.54 20.49 -9.93
C GLY A 185 -13.25 19.73 -9.59
N GLU A 186 -13.36 18.56 -8.97
CA GLU A 186 -12.19 17.78 -8.48
C GLU A 186 -11.22 17.40 -9.62
N LYS A 187 -11.75 17.21 -10.82
CA LYS A 187 -10.98 16.84 -12.02
C LYS A 187 -10.03 17.94 -12.50
N VAL A 188 -10.13 19.15 -11.93
CA VAL A 188 -9.15 20.21 -12.13
C VAL A 188 -7.81 19.80 -11.55
N TYR A 189 -7.77 19.14 -10.39
CA TYR A 189 -6.52 18.84 -9.70
C TYR A 189 -5.85 17.61 -10.29
N LYS A 190 -4.58 17.74 -10.66
CA LYS A 190 -3.75 16.66 -11.16
C LYS A 190 -2.49 16.55 -10.33
N PHE A 191 -2.34 15.42 -9.66
CA PHE A 191 -1.13 15.03 -8.97
C PHE A 191 -0.37 14.01 -9.81
N THR A 192 0.86 14.32 -10.17
CA THR A 192 1.67 13.48 -11.07
C THR A 192 3.02 13.20 -10.43
N PHE A 193 3.39 11.94 -10.26
CA PHE A 193 4.76 11.57 -9.92
C PHE A 193 5.68 11.88 -11.10
N ASP A 194 6.80 12.53 -10.83
CA ASP A 194 7.82 12.78 -11.84
C ASP A 194 8.39 11.47 -12.37
N ALA A 195 8.83 11.50 -13.63
CA ALA A 195 9.62 10.42 -14.21
C ALA A 195 10.88 10.20 -13.35
N PHE A 196 11.21 8.94 -13.10
CA PHE A 196 12.41 8.54 -12.38
C PHE A 196 12.96 7.23 -12.93
N GLU A 197 14.28 7.10 -12.97
CA GLU A 197 14.96 5.96 -13.57
C GLU A 197 14.44 5.62 -14.98
N SER A 198 13.74 4.50 -15.14
CA SER A 198 13.15 4.03 -16.40
C SER A 198 11.62 4.21 -16.46
N TYR A 199 11.01 4.77 -15.42
CA TYR A 199 9.57 4.96 -15.34
C TYR A 199 9.15 6.36 -15.81
N PRO A 200 8.07 6.46 -16.61
CA PRO A 200 7.54 7.74 -17.05
C PRO A 200 6.82 8.46 -15.91
N GLU A 201 6.33 9.67 -16.19
CA GLU A 201 5.40 10.36 -15.30
C GLU A 201 4.10 9.55 -15.12
N VAL A 202 3.59 9.50 -13.89
CA VAL A 202 2.40 8.70 -13.55
C VAL A 202 1.38 9.53 -12.76
N PRO A 203 0.10 9.56 -13.16
CA PRO A 203 -0.97 10.16 -12.36
C PRO A 203 -1.09 9.46 -11.00
N ALA A 204 -0.74 10.16 -9.93
CA ALA A 204 -0.53 9.59 -8.61
C ALA A 204 -1.80 8.98 -8.02
N ILE A 205 -2.91 9.74 -8.02
CA ILE A 205 -4.17 9.30 -7.41
C ILE A 205 -4.75 8.08 -8.14
N ASP A 206 -4.76 8.11 -9.47
CA ASP A 206 -5.28 7.00 -10.27
C ASP A 206 -4.47 5.73 -10.07
N PHE A 207 -3.13 5.84 -10.08
CA PHE A 207 -2.24 4.73 -9.81
C PHE A 207 -2.46 4.14 -8.41
N LEU A 208 -2.47 4.97 -7.37
CA LEU A 208 -2.63 4.51 -6.00
C LEU A 208 -3.99 3.85 -5.77
N ASN A 209 -5.06 4.37 -6.38
CA ASN A 209 -6.38 3.78 -6.31
C ASN A 209 -6.45 2.39 -6.96
N ARG A 210 -5.90 2.23 -8.17
CA ARG A 210 -5.86 0.94 -8.85
C ARG A 210 -5.08 -0.08 -8.02
N GLU A 211 -3.90 0.31 -7.54
CA GLU A 211 -3.02 -0.58 -6.80
C GLU A 211 -3.60 -0.94 -5.42
N TYR A 212 -4.23 0.02 -4.71
CA TYR A 212 -4.91 -0.24 -3.45
C TYR A 212 -6.01 -1.30 -3.60
N ASN A 213 -6.89 -1.14 -4.59
CA ASN A 213 -7.99 -2.07 -4.83
C ASN A 213 -7.46 -3.46 -5.18
N ARG A 214 -6.48 -3.53 -6.10
CA ARG A 214 -5.85 -4.78 -6.53
C ARG A 214 -5.18 -5.50 -5.36
N GLN A 215 -4.40 -4.81 -4.55
CA GLN A 215 -3.75 -5.41 -3.38
C GLN A 215 -4.79 -5.87 -2.35
N SER A 216 -5.84 -5.09 -2.11
CA SER A 216 -6.89 -5.46 -1.16
C SER A 216 -7.61 -6.76 -1.55
N GLU A 217 -7.94 -6.93 -2.83
CA GLU A 217 -8.52 -8.18 -3.36
C GLU A 217 -7.56 -9.36 -3.23
N GLN A 218 -6.28 -9.16 -3.53
CA GLN A 218 -5.27 -10.21 -3.43
C GLN A 218 -4.98 -10.63 -1.99
N ILE A 219 -4.98 -9.69 -1.04
CA ILE A 219 -4.81 -9.98 0.39
C ILE A 219 -5.90 -10.90 0.89
N ILE A 220 -7.15 -10.67 0.48
CA ILE A 220 -8.28 -11.55 0.83
C ILE A 220 -8.07 -12.95 0.26
N SER A 221 -7.64 -13.04 -1.01
CA SER A 221 -7.39 -14.32 -1.68
C SER A 221 -6.26 -15.10 -1.00
N ILE A 222 -5.14 -14.43 -0.69
CA ILE A 222 -4.02 -15.00 0.08
C ILE A 222 -4.49 -15.45 1.46
N GLY A 223 -5.31 -14.63 2.13
CA GLY A 223 -5.84 -14.93 3.45
C GLY A 223 -6.72 -16.19 3.47
N ASN A 224 -7.60 -16.35 2.48
CA ASN A 224 -8.42 -17.55 2.34
C ASN A 224 -7.56 -18.80 2.11
N GLU A 225 -6.50 -18.70 1.31
CA GLU A 225 -5.57 -19.81 1.12
C GLU A 225 -4.78 -20.14 2.39
N LEU A 226 -4.40 -19.13 3.18
CA LEU A 226 -3.81 -19.35 4.50
C LEU A 226 -4.75 -20.12 5.43
N ASN A 227 -6.04 -19.81 5.43
CA ASN A 227 -7.03 -20.57 6.21
C ASN A 227 -7.07 -22.03 5.77
N ALA A 228 -7.16 -22.28 4.46
CA ALA A 228 -7.23 -23.63 3.91
C ALA A 228 -5.98 -24.47 4.26
N LEU A 229 -4.79 -23.87 4.21
CA LEU A 229 -3.54 -24.55 4.51
C LEU A 229 -3.32 -24.78 6.01
N VAL A 230 -3.67 -23.81 6.85
CA VAL A 230 -3.50 -23.95 8.31
C VAL A 230 -4.56 -24.87 8.91
N ALA A 231 -5.73 -25.03 8.29
CA ALA A 231 -6.77 -25.95 8.75
C ALA A 231 -6.44 -27.44 8.50
N LYS A 232 -5.59 -27.76 7.51
CA LYS A 232 -5.15 -29.13 7.18
C LYS A 232 -4.19 -29.67 8.22
#